data_AF-N0BD73-F1
#
_entry.id   AF-N0BD73-F1
#
_cell.length_a   1.000
_cell.length_b   1.000
_cell.length_c   1.000
_cell.angle_alpha   90.00
_cell.angle_beta   90.00
_cell.angle_gamma   90.00
#
_symmetry.space_group_name_H-M   'P 1'
#
loop_
_entity.id
_entity.type
_entity.pdbx_description
1 polymer ?
#
loop_
_entity_poly.entity_id
_entity_poly.type
_entity_poly.pdbx_seq_one_letter_code
_entity_poly.pdbx_strand_id
1 'polypeptide(L)'
;MMTSLIACCRVAVLAMLVSVTGVAAYAEPLTDEPAGSIEQLLKSGWEVAGYSSNSDNRSTFILFKNSAQPYLVQCLAGYDVTRTPRVFENCYKLR
;
A
#
# COMPACT_ATOMS: atom_id res chain seq x y z
N MET A 1 -53.80 -17.44 5.44
CA MET A 1 -53.44 -16.07 5.05
C MET A 1 -52.83 -15.37 6.26
N MET A 2 -51.68 -14.71 6.04
CA MET A 2 -50.98 -13.73 6.90
C MET A 2 -50.35 -14.20 8.23
N THR A 3 -49.06 -14.56 8.11
CA THR A 3 -47.88 -14.06 8.85
C THR A 3 -48.06 -13.54 10.29
N SER A 4 -47.36 -14.20 11.23
CA SER A 4 -46.57 -13.49 12.23
C SER A 4 -45.41 -14.38 12.69
N LEU A 5 -44.22 -14.15 12.10
CA LEU A 5 -42.96 -14.56 12.69
C LEU A 5 -42.75 -13.71 13.95
N ILE A 6 -42.49 -14.34 15.10
CA ILE A 6 -41.59 -13.92 16.18
C ILE A 6 -41.87 -14.94 17.31
N ALA A 7 -41.10 -16.02 17.34
CA ALA A 7 -40.73 -16.71 18.57
C ALA A 7 -39.79 -17.87 18.27
N CYS A 8 -38.79 -18.00 19.14
CA CYS A 8 -38.16 -19.27 19.47
C CYS A 8 -37.18 -19.85 18.45
N CYS A 9 -35.95 -19.34 18.47
CA CYS A 9 -34.82 -20.27 18.66
C CYS A 9 -33.58 -19.53 19.12
N ARG A 10 -33.38 -19.54 20.44
CA ARG A 10 -32.06 -19.42 21.06
C ARG A 10 -31.24 -20.65 20.64
N VAL A 11 -30.52 -20.59 19.53
CA VAL A 11 -29.47 -21.58 19.24
C VAL A 11 -28.28 -20.88 18.60
N ALA A 12 -27.20 -20.86 19.38
CA ALA A 12 -25.82 -20.79 18.93
C ALA A 12 -25.45 -19.63 18.00
N VAL A 13 -25.23 -18.45 18.58
CA VAL A 13 -24.15 -17.57 18.08
C VAL A 13 -22.83 -18.30 18.39
N LEU A 14 -22.52 -19.31 17.58
CA LEU A 14 -21.20 -19.93 17.59
C LEU A 14 -20.27 -18.88 16.97
N ALA A 15 -19.45 -18.28 17.82
CA ALA A 15 -18.42 -17.34 17.43
C ALA A 15 -17.54 -17.98 16.36
N MET A 16 -17.76 -17.59 15.09
CA MET A 16 -16.72 -17.68 14.07
C MET A 16 -15.65 -16.66 14.44
N LEU A 17 -14.79 -17.05 15.39
CA LEU A 17 -13.46 -16.47 15.55
C LEU A 17 -12.66 -16.90 14.32
N VAL A 18 -12.93 -16.25 13.19
CA VAL A 18 -12.00 -16.26 12.06
C VAL A 18 -10.80 -15.49 12.57
N SER A 19 -9.83 -16.23 13.12
CA SER A 19 -8.48 -15.74 13.32
C SER A 19 -7.94 -15.39 11.94
N VAL A 20 -8.18 -14.15 11.51
CA VAL A 20 -7.48 -13.54 10.40
C VAL A 20 -6.02 -13.48 10.86
N THR A 21 -5.27 -14.54 10.57
CA THR A 21 -3.82 -14.50 10.58
C THR A 21 -3.45 -13.52 9.48
N GLY A 22 -3.38 -12.24 9.85
CA GLY A 22 -2.86 -11.20 8.98
C GLY A 22 -1.43 -11.59 8.66
N VAL A 23 -1.21 -12.11 7.45
CA VAL A 23 0.12 -12.20 6.87
C VAL A 23 0.62 -10.77 6.80
N ALA A 24 1.55 -10.42 7.69
CA ALA A 24 2.26 -9.15 7.59
C ALA A 24 3.01 -9.19 6.26
N ALA A 25 2.53 -8.43 5.28
CA ALA A 25 3.24 -8.23 4.03
C ALA A 25 4.45 -7.34 4.36
N TYR A 26 5.61 -7.97 4.52
CA TYR A 26 6.87 -7.26 4.65
C TYR A 26 7.30 -6.82 3.27
N ALA A 27 7.29 -5.51 3.04
CA ALA A 27 7.79 -4.90 1.81
C ALA A 27 9.32 -4.96 1.82
N GLU A 28 9.90 -6.09 1.42
CA GLU A 28 11.35 -6.22 1.26
C GLU A 28 11.79 -5.71 -0.12
N PRO A 29 12.88 -4.93 -0.21
CA PRO A 29 13.42 -4.50 -1.49
C PRO A 29 13.92 -5.71 -2.29
N LEU A 30 13.42 -5.88 -3.51
CA LEU A 30 13.76 -7.02 -4.38
C LEU A 30 15.22 -7.00 -4.86
N THR A 31 15.75 -5.80 -5.10
CA THR A 31 17.08 -5.53 -5.66
C THR A 31 17.48 -4.10 -5.28
N ASP A 32 18.79 -3.82 -5.19
CA ASP A 32 19.31 -2.46 -5.05
C ASP A 32 19.16 -1.62 -6.36
N GLU A 33 18.74 -2.26 -7.45
CA GLU A 33 18.46 -1.59 -8.72
C GLU A 33 17.27 -0.63 -8.59
N PRO A 34 17.47 0.67 -8.89
CA PRO A 34 16.41 1.67 -8.78
C PRO A 34 15.26 1.33 -9.74
N ALA A 35 14.03 1.56 -9.28
CA ALA A 35 12.83 1.30 -10.09
C ALA A 35 12.58 2.35 -11.19
N GLY A 36 13.49 3.31 -11.38
CA GLY A 36 13.34 4.50 -12.21
C GLY A 36 12.85 5.72 -11.42
N SER A 37 12.63 6.84 -12.11
CA SER A 37 12.01 8.03 -11.54
C SER A 37 10.48 7.89 -11.45
N ILE A 38 9.85 8.72 -10.61
CA ILE A 38 8.39 8.80 -10.54
C ILE A 38 7.79 9.12 -11.92
N GLU A 39 8.43 10.04 -12.66
CA GLU A 39 8.00 10.41 -14.01
C GLU A 39 8.07 9.24 -15.00
N GLN A 40 9.15 8.46 -14.96
CA GLN A 40 9.30 7.27 -15.82
C GLN A 40 8.23 6.23 -15.51
N LEU A 41 7.97 5.96 -14.23
CA LEU A 41 6.93 5.01 -13.81
C LEU A 41 5.56 5.42 -14.37
N LEU A 42 5.18 6.70 -14.21
CA LEU A 42 3.92 7.23 -14.72
C LEU A 42 3.83 7.13 -16.25
N LYS A 43 4.90 7.49 -16.97
CA LYS A 43 4.96 7.37 -18.44
C LYS A 43 4.91 5.93 -18.93
N SER A 44 5.40 4.98 -18.13
CA SER A 44 5.41 3.54 -18.43
C SER A 44 4.13 2.81 -17.99
N GLY A 45 3.09 3.54 -17.58
CA GLY A 45 1.79 2.96 -17.25
C GLY A 45 1.68 2.36 -15.85
N TRP A 46 2.57 2.72 -14.93
CA TRP A 46 2.36 2.43 -13.51
C TRP A 46 1.28 3.34 -12.94
N GLU A 47 0.41 2.76 -12.12
CA GLU A 47 -0.69 3.47 -11.46
C GLU A 47 -0.35 3.72 -9.99
N VAL A 48 -0.77 4.87 -9.46
CA VAL A 48 -0.66 5.13 -8.02
C VAL A 48 -1.68 4.30 -7.27
N ALA A 49 -1.21 3.47 -6.35
CA ALA A 49 -2.01 2.65 -5.45
C ALA A 49 -2.28 3.34 -4.10
N GLY A 50 -1.42 4.27 -3.68
CA GLY A 50 -1.62 5.01 -2.43
C GLY A 50 -0.53 6.03 -2.12
N TYR A 51 -0.83 6.88 -1.14
CA TYR A 51 0.08 7.87 -0.58
C TYR A 51 0.17 7.72 0.93
N SER A 52 1.34 7.99 1.48
CA SER A 52 1.54 8.18 2.92
C SER A 52 2.56 9.29 3.11
N SER A 53 2.45 10.07 4.19
CA SER A 53 3.39 11.16 4.48
C SER A 53 3.77 11.13 5.94
N ASN A 54 4.99 11.61 6.19
CA ASN A 54 5.48 11.80 7.54
C ASN A 54 4.75 13.00 8.18
N SER A 55 4.67 13.05 9.51
CA SER A 55 3.97 14.14 10.22
C SER A 55 4.51 15.54 9.94
N ASP A 56 5.74 15.66 9.47
CA ASP A 56 6.39 16.93 9.14
C ASP A 56 6.14 17.38 7.69
N ASN A 57 5.41 16.58 6.89
CA ASN A 57 5.10 16.82 5.48
C ASN A 57 6.32 17.12 4.60
N ARG A 58 7.53 16.74 5.03
CA ARG A 58 8.76 16.96 4.26
C ARG A 58 9.03 15.85 3.26
N SER A 59 8.35 14.71 3.43
CA SER A 59 8.44 13.59 2.51
C SER A 59 7.13 12.83 2.42
N THR A 60 6.88 12.31 1.22
CA THR A 60 5.72 11.50 0.86
C THR A 60 6.21 10.20 0.25
N PHE A 61 5.69 9.09 0.78
CA PHE A 61 5.74 7.79 0.16
C PHE A 61 4.61 7.67 -0.84
N ILE A 62 4.93 7.23 -2.05
CA ILE A 62 4.01 6.94 -3.14
C ILE A 62 4.15 5.47 -3.47
N LEU A 63 3.06 4.72 -3.39
CA LEU A 63 3.03 3.32 -3.78
C LEU A 63 2.47 3.22 -5.20
N PHE A 64 3.20 2.55 -6.07
CA PHE A 64 2.84 2.27 -7.45
C PHE A 64 2.55 0.78 -7.65
N LYS A 65 1.58 0.50 -8.51
CA LYS A 65 1.25 -0.85 -8.98
C LYS A 65 1.26 -0.88 -10.51
N ASN A 66 1.53 -2.05 -11.08
CA ASN A 66 1.36 -2.31 -12.50
C ASN A 66 0.86 -3.75 -12.65
N SER A 67 -0.27 -3.94 -13.33
CA SER A 67 -0.90 -5.27 -13.47
C SER A 67 -0.05 -6.26 -14.27
N ALA A 68 0.88 -5.77 -15.09
CA ALA A 68 1.83 -6.58 -15.83
C ALA A 68 3.07 -6.99 -15.01
N GLN A 69 3.23 -6.48 -13.79
CA GLN A 69 4.41 -6.70 -12.96
C GLN A 69 4.02 -7.41 -11.65
N PRO A 70 4.78 -8.41 -11.20
CA PRO A 70 4.49 -9.15 -9.98
C PRO A 70 5.02 -8.46 -8.72
N TYR A 71 5.28 -7.15 -8.77
CA TYR A 71 5.87 -6.38 -7.68
C TYR A 71 5.29 -4.96 -7.63
N LEU A 72 5.40 -4.33 -6.47
CA LEU A 72 5.05 -2.92 -6.27
C LEU A 72 6.30 -2.05 -6.35
N VAL A 73 6.12 -0.75 -6.57
CA VAL A 73 7.22 0.22 -6.46
C VAL A 73 6.85 1.25 -5.41
N GLN A 74 7.69 1.44 -4.40
CA GLN A 74 7.54 2.52 -3.43
C GLN A 74 8.57 3.60 -3.70
N CYS A 75 8.09 4.81 -3.95
CA CYS A 75 8.90 6.00 -4.10
C CYS A 75 8.80 6.87 -2.85
N LEU A 76 9.93 7.33 -2.34
CA LEU A 76 10.02 8.40 -1.36
C LEU A 76 10.39 9.69 -2.09
N ALA A 77 9.48 10.66 -2.14
CA ALA A 77 9.74 12.00 -2.66
C ALA A 77 9.77 13.00 -1.50
N GLY A 78 10.73 13.92 -1.50
CA GLY A 78 10.82 14.89 -0.40
C GLY A 78 11.74 16.08 -0.66
N TYR A 79 11.78 16.95 0.35
CA TYR A 79 12.63 18.13 0.38
C TYR A 79 13.46 18.16 1.68
N ASP A 80 14.78 18.10 1.52
CA ASP A 80 15.75 18.16 2.61
C ASP A 80 16.71 19.34 2.41
N VAL A 81 16.66 20.31 3.33
CA VAL A 81 17.49 21.53 3.29
C VAL A 81 18.98 21.26 3.51
N THR A 82 19.32 20.07 4.02
CA THR A 82 20.70 19.66 4.32
C THR A 82 21.37 18.93 3.16
N ARG A 83 20.62 18.54 2.12
CA ARG A 83 21.13 17.82 0.94
C ARG A 83 21.30 18.73 -0.28
N THR A 84 22.15 18.28 -1.20
CA THR A 84 22.32 18.88 -2.53
C THR A 84 22.24 17.77 -3.58
N PRO A 85 21.21 17.75 -4.45
CA PRO A 85 20.05 18.65 -4.50
C PRO A 85 19.12 18.49 -3.28
N ARG A 86 18.36 19.54 -2.96
CA ARG A 86 17.43 19.54 -1.82
C ARG A 86 16.18 18.71 -2.07
N VAL A 87 15.69 18.71 -3.31
CA VAL A 87 14.62 17.81 -3.75
C VAL A 87 15.24 16.46 -4.05
N PHE A 88 14.63 15.41 -3.53
CA PHE A 88 15.07 14.05 -3.78
C PHE A 88 13.88 13.14 -4.05
N GLU A 89 14.14 12.10 -4.84
CA GLU A 89 13.26 10.96 -5.01
C GLU A 89 14.07 9.67 -4.97
N ASN A 90 13.55 8.63 -4.32
CA ASN A 90 14.15 7.29 -4.35
C ASN A 90 13.04 6.26 -4.51
N CYS A 91 13.12 5.42 -5.54
CA CYS A 91 12.10 4.44 -5.87
C CYS A 91 12.67 3.02 -5.82
N TYR A 92 12.02 2.16 -5.03
CA TYR A 92 12.43 0.78 -4.79
C TYR A 92 11.33 -0.20 -5.14
N LYS A 93 11.72 -1.35 -5.71
CA LYS A 93 10.82 -2.47 -5.99
C LYS A 93 10.56 -3.24 -4.70
N LEU A 94 9.29 -3.44 -4.35
CA LEU A 94 8.84 -4.17 -3.16
C LEU A 94 8.24 -5.51 -3.54
N ARG A 95 8.50 -6.55 -2.73
CA ARG A 95 7.86 -7.86 -2.85
C ARG A 95 6.65 -8.02 -1.93
#